data_AF-A0A5B2Z4B4-F1
#
_entry.id   AF-A0A5B2Z4B4-F1
#
_cell.length_a   1.000
_cell.length_b   1.000
_cell.length_c   1.000
_cell.angle_alpha   90.00
_cell.angle_beta   90.00
_cell.angle_gamma   90.00
#
_symmetry.space_group_name_H-M   'P 1'
#
loop_
_entity.id
_entity.type
_entity.pdbx_description
1 polymer ?
#
loop_
_entity_poly.entity_id
_entity_poly.type
_entity_poly.pdbx_seq_one_letter_code
_entity_poly.pdbx_strand_id
1 'polypeptide(L)'
;MGILSSPRNKIVFLVLLAIGFTVVMYFVTNYTLNQENASIARLIPEEAYLVILHDVFNKSISSLSKITFDDLNGKFTSQYVMVDGNGTIYRANQDTLQTDGIIGRTDSPISGGSHFGWEITTNNSKYYVDSTSGQIISISNSSIVTS
;
A
#
# COMPACT_ATOMS: atom_id res chain seq x y z
N MET A 1 40.37 13.42 -38.62
CA MET A 1 40.65 13.36 -37.16
C MET A 1 41.74 14.36 -36.82
N GLY A 2 41.43 15.54 -36.28
CA GLY A 2 42.48 16.56 -36.05
C GLY A 2 42.10 17.77 -35.20
N ILE A 3 40.99 17.74 -34.45
CA ILE A 3 40.47 18.95 -33.76
C ILE A 3 40.89 18.98 -32.27
N LEU A 4 41.37 17.85 -31.71
CA LEU A 4 41.75 17.70 -30.30
C LEU A 4 43.27 17.69 -30.01
N SER A 5 44.13 18.08 -30.96
CA SER A 5 45.59 18.06 -30.78
C SER A 5 46.13 19.21 -29.92
N SER A 6 45.45 20.36 -29.90
CA SER A 6 45.86 21.53 -29.11
C SER A 6 45.43 21.42 -27.64
N PRO A 7 46.31 21.73 -26.65
CA PRO A 7 45.97 21.72 -25.22
C PRO A 7 44.72 22.54 -24.89
N ARG A 8 44.52 23.66 -25.59
CA ARG A 8 43.35 24.53 -25.43
C ARG A 8 42.05 23.83 -25.81
N ASN A 9 42.05 23.05 -26.88
CA ASN A 9 40.86 22.35 -27.37
C ASN A 9 40.49 21.16 -26.47
N LYS A 10 41.49 20.52 -25.82
CA LYS A 10 41.25 19.48 -24.81
C LYS A 10 40.59 20.05 -23.56
N ILE A 11 41.02 21.22 -23.10
CA ILE A 11 40.43 21.91 -21.94
C ILE A 11 39.00 22.33 -22.26
N VAL A 12 38.75 22.94 -23.42
CA VAL A 12 37.39 23.32 -23.85
C VAL A 12 36.47 22.11 -23.94
N PHE A 13 36.96 20.98 -24.48
CA PHE A 13 36.19 19.74 -24.54
C PHE A 13 35.85 19.19 -23.15
N LEU A 14 36.80 19.19 -22.21
CA LEU A 14 36.56 18.74 -20.83
C LEU A 14 35.52 19.61 -20.11
N VAL A 15 35.57 20.92 -20.30
CA VAL A 15 34.58 21.85 -19.71
C VAL A 15 33.19 21.57 -20.29
N LEU A 16 33.06 21.39 -21.62
CA LEU A 16 31.79 21.07 -22.26
C LEU A 16 31.23 19.70 -21.81
N LEU A 17 32.10 18.71 -21.63
CA LEU A 17 31.71 17.39 -21.12
C LEU A 17 31.18 17.47 -19.68
N ALA A 18 31.84 18.26 -18.82
CA ALA A 18 31.40 18.45 -17.43
C ALA A 18 30.05 19.18 -17.32
N ILE A 19 29.83 20.20 -18.17
CA ILE A 19 28.55 20.90 -18.26
C ILE A 19 27.46 19.93 -18.74
N GLY A 20 27.75 19.14 -19.78
CA GLY A 20 26.82 18.13 -20.29
C GLY A 20 26.44 17.10 -19.23
N PHE A 21 27.40 16.60 -18.46
CA PHE A 21 27.15 15.65 -17.37
C PHE A 21 26.27 16.26 -16.26
N THR A 22 26.52 17.51 -15.90
CA THR A 22 25.70 18.24 -14.90
C THR A 22 24.25 18.40 -15.37
N VAL A 23 24.04 18.73 -16.64
CA VAL A 23 22.68 18.87 -17.21
C VAL A 23 21.96 17.52 -17.23
N VAL A 24 22.64 16.45 -17.63
CA VAL A 24 22.06 15.09 -17.60
C VAL A 24 21.71 14.68 -16.17
N MET A 25 22.59 14.91 -15.20
CA MET A 25 22.31 14.62 -13.78
C MET A 25 21.15 15.44 -13.23
N TYR A 26 21.01 16.71 -13.66
CA TYR A 26 19.85 17.53 -13.32
C TYR A 26 18.57 16.91 -13.86
N PHE A 27 18.54 16.48 -15.13
CA PHE A 27 17.36 15.80 -15.70
C PHE A 27 17.06 14.46 -15.01
N VAL A 28 18.07 13.64 -14.71
CA VAL A 28 17.89 12.38 -13.99
C VAL A 28 17.31 12.64 -12.60
N THR A 29 17.87 13.58 -11.85
CA THR A 29 17.39 13.90 -10.50
C THR A 29 15.96 14.46 -10.53
N ASN A 30 15.66 15.34 -11.49
CA ASN A 30 14.33 15.93 -11.63
C ASN A 30 13.29 14.89 -12.11
N TYR A 31 13.70 13.96 -12.97
CA TYR A 31 12.88 12.82 -13.37
C TYR A 31 12.62 11.88 -12.19
N THR A 32 13.64 11.58 -11.38
CA THR A 32 13.50 10.74 -10.18
C THR A 32 12.66 11.42 -9.09
N LEU A 33 12.77 12.75 -8.92
CA LEU A 33 11.94 13.50 -7.97
C LEU A 33 10.48 13.64 -8.43
N ASN A 34 10.24 13.71 -9.76
CA ASN A 34 8.91 13.78 -10.34
C ASN A 34 8.30 12.41 -10.64
N GLN A 35 9.05 11.33 -10.39
CA GLN A 35 8.48 10.00 -10.34
C GLN A 35 7.70 9.94 -9.03
N GLU A 36 6.40 10.22 -9.09
CA GLU A 36 5.45 9.90 -8.03
C GLU A 36 5.82 8.50 -7.54
N ASN A 37 6.12 8.39 -6.24
CA ASN A 37 6.55 7.16 -5.56
C ASN A 37 5.91 5.97 -6.25
N ALA A 38 6.72 5.16 -6.94
CA ALA A 38 6.26 3.95 -7.59
C ALA A 38 5.36 3.23 -6.58
N SER A 39 4.07 3.22 -6.90
CA SER A 39 3.00 2.85 -6.00
C SER A 39 3.34 1.48 -5.45
N ILE A 40 3.69 1.41 -4.16
CA ILE A 40 3.65 0.14 -3.45
C ILE A 40 2.24 -0.37 -3.71
N ALA A 41 2.12 -1.47 -4.47
CA ALA A 41 0.83 -1.99 -4.86
C ALA A 41 0.07 -2.30 -3.57
N ARG A 42 -0.88 -1.43 -3.22
CA ARG A 42 -1.75 -1.63 -2.08
C ARG A 42 -2.85 -2.56 -2.54
N LEU A 43 -3.14 -3.54 -1.71
CA LEU A 43 -4.28 -4.41 -1.92
C LEU A 43 -5.53 -3.57 -2.13
N ILE A 44 -6.31 -3.92 -3.14
CA ILE A 44 -7.67 -3.42 -3.29
C ILE A 44 -8.62 -4.21 -2.35
N PRO A 45 -9.83 -3.70 -2.05
CA PRO A 45 -10.76 -4.39 -1.17
C PRO A 45 -11.04 -5.84 -1.57
N GLU A 46 -11.09 -6.10 -2.88
CA GLU A 46 -11.41 -7.39 -3.45
C GLU A 46 -10.34 -8.43 -3.15
N GLU A 47 -9.07 -8.03 -3.19
CA GLU A 47 -7.96 -8.91 -2.83
C GLU A 47 -7.96 -9.19 -1.32
N ALA A 48 -8.34 -8.20 -0.50
CA ALA A 48 -8.53 -8.42 0.93
C ALA A 48 -9.70 -9.39 1.23
N TYR A 49 -10.78 -9.38 0.44
CA TYR A 49 -11.84 -10.39 0.58
C TYR A 49 -11.31 -11.81 0.32
N LEU A 50 -10.45 -11.99 -0.68
CA LEU A 50 -9.84 -13.28 -1.00
C LEU A 50 -8.94 -13.79 0.13
N VAL A 51 -8.17 -12.90 0.77
CA VAL A 51 -7.39 -13.23 1.97
C VAL A 51 -8.31 -13.78 3.07
N ILE A 52 -9.42 -13.11 3.38
CA ILE A 52 -10.36 -13.58 4.41
C ILE A 52 -10.99 -14.92 4.02
N LEU A 53 -11.40 -15.09 2.77
CA LEU A 53 -11.98 -16.34 2.29
C LEU A 53 -11.00 -17.51 2.37
N HIS A 54 -9.73 -17.27 2.07
CA HIS A 54 -8.67 -18.28 2.16
C HIS A 54 -8.33 -18.60 3.62
N ASP A 55 -7.92 -17.60 4.39
CA ASP A 55 -7.28 -17.79 5.71
C ASP A 55 -8.30 -18.04 6.82
N VAL A 56 -9.48 -17.42 6.75
CA VAL A 56 -10.51 -17.55 7.80
C VAL A 56 -11.52 -18.63 7.45
N PHE A 57 -12.02 -18.63 6.21
CA PHE A 57 -13.05 -19.59 5.78
C PHE A 57 -12.48 -20.86 5.14
N ASN A 58 -11.15 -21.01 5.13
CA ASN A 58 -10.44 -22.19 4.64
C ASN A 58 -10.87 -22.60 3.22
N LYS A 59 -11.18 -21.62 2.35
CA LYS A 59 -11.49 -21.91 0.95
C LYS A 59 -10.21 -22.20 0.18
N SER A 60 -10.20 -23.32 -0.54
CA SER A 60 -9.08 -23.68 -1.41
C SER A 60 -8.86 -22.65 -2.51
N ILE A 61 -7.61 -22.46 -2.92
CA ILE A 61 -7.24 -21.63 -4.09
C ILE A 61 -8.03 -22.03 -5.35
N SER A 62 -8.28 -23.33 -5.56
CA SER A 62 -9.08 -23.85 -6.68
C SER A 62 -10.56 -23.44 -6.64
N SER A 63 -11.08 -23.12 -5.46
CA SER A 63 -12.42 -22.56 -5.28
C SER A 63 -12.39 -21.05 -5.48
N LEU A 64 -11.37 -20.37 -4.95
CA LEU A 64 -11.20 -18.92 -5.10
C LEU A 64 -11.01 -18.51 -6.56
N SER A 65 -10.29 -19.30 -7.36
CA SER A 65 -10.06 -19.02 -8.78
C SER A 65 -11.33 -19.04 -9.65
N LYS A 66 -12.45 -19.50 -9.09
CA LYS A 66 -13.77 -19.55 -9.75
C LYS A 66 -14.72 -18.47 -9.26
N ILE A 67 -14.36 -17.75 -8.20
CA ILE A 67 -15.16 -16.67 -7.62
C ILE A 67 -14.99 -15.44 -8.49
N THR A 68 -16.10 -14.84 -8.87
CA THR A 68 -16.16 -13.55 -9.54
C THR A 68 -16.49 -12.45 -8.54
N PHE A 69 -16.29 -11.19 -8.92
CA PHE A 69 -16.66 -10.05 -8.09
C PHE A 69 -18.16 -10.04 -7.77
N ASP A 70 -18.99 -10.43 -8.74
CA ASP A 70 -20.45 -10.51 -8.55
C ASP A 70 -20.84 -11.52 -7.47
N ASP A 71 -20.05 -12.59 -7.30
CA ASP A 71 -20.26 -13.58 -6.24
C ASP A 71 -19.95 -13.02 -4.84
N LEU A 72 -19.17 -11.94 -4.73
CA LEU A 72 -18.79 -11.31 -3.47
C LEU A 72 -19.68 -10.11 -3.13
N ASN A 73 -20.43 -9.61 -4.11
CA ASN A 73 -21.26 -8.42 -3.96
C ASN A 73 -22.29 -8.59 -2.82
N GLY A 74 -22.31 -7.63 -1.90
CA GLY A 74 -23.19 -7.63 -0.72
C GLY A 74 -22.85 -8.64 0.38
N LYS A 75 -21.83 -9.50 0.21
CA LYS A 75 -21.38 -10.46 1.25
C LYS A 75 -20.33 -9.88 2.19
N PHE A 76 -19.64 -8.85 1.72
CA PHE A 76 -18.60 -8.13 2.44
C PHE A 76 -18.84 -6.64 2.33
N THR A 77 -18.47 -5.90 3.36
CA THR A 77 -18.26 -4.46 3.28
C THR A 77 -16.82 -4.16 3.63
N SER A 78 -16.24 -3.13 3.01
CA SER A 78 -14.87 -2.70 3.23
C SER A 78 -14.78 -1.22 3.56
N GLN A 79 -13.84 -0.87 4.42
CA GLN A 79 -13.43 0.50 4.70
C GLN A 79 -11.92 0.57 4.84
N TYR A 80 -11.29 1.59 4.27
CA TYR A 80 -9.86 1.83 4.46
C TYR A 80 -9.61 2.47 5.83
N VAL A 81 -8.70 1.87 6.60
CA VAL A 81 -8.43 2.25 7.99
C VAL A 81 -6.94 2.20 8.31
N MET A 82 -6.56 2.89 9.38
CA MET A 82 -5.30 2.65 10.07
C MET A 82 -5.57 2.04 11.43
N VAL A 83 -4.89 0.95 11.76
CA VAL A 83 -4.89 0.35 13.09
C VAL A 83 -3.53 0.63 13.73
N ASP A 84 -3.51 1.29 14.89
CA ASP A 84 -2.27 1.53 15.62
C ASP A 84 -1.83 0.28 16.42
N GLY A 85 -0.61 0.32 16.97
CA GLY A 85 -0.05 -0.80 17.75
C GLY A 85 -0.82 -1.13 19.03
N ASN A 86 -1.71 -0.26 19.48
CA ASN A 86 -2.58 -0.46 20.64
C ASN A 86 -3.98 -0.96 20.25
N GLY A 87 -4.24 -1.19 18.95
CA GLY A 87 -5.54 -1.61 18.43
C GLY A 87 -6.55 -0.48 18.25
N THR A 88 -6.14 0.79 18.33
CA THR A 88 -7.03 1.91 18.01
C THR A 88 -7.22 2.01 16.50
N ILE A 89 -8.47 2.18 16.05
CA ILE A 89 -8.82 2.23 14.63
C ILE A 89 -9.16 3.67 14.25
N TYR A 90 -8.53 4.13 13.17
CA TYR A 90 -8.76 5.44 12.58
C TYR A 90 -9.30 5.29 11.17
N ARG A 91 -10.22 6.17 10.78
CA ARG A 91 -10.57 6.26 9.36
C ARG A 91 -9.34 6.73 8.61
N ALA A 92 -9.03 6.14 7.46
CA ALA A 92 -7.89 6.55 6.66
C ALA A 92 -8.30 6.79 5.21
N ASN A 93 -7.58 7.69 4.54
CA ASN A 93 -7.67 7.85 3.10
C ASN A 93 -6.61 6.96 2.42
N GLN A 94 -7.03 6.17 1.42
CA GLN A 94 -6.17 5.21 0.71
C GLN A 94 -5.04 5.88 -0.08
N ASP A 95 -5.30 7.06 -0.65
CA ASP A 95 -4.38 7.77 -1.53
C ASP A 95 -3.39 8.62 -0.73
N THR A 96 -3.85 9.28 0.33
CA THR A 96 -3.04 10.24 1.09
C THR A 96 -2.47 9.69 2.40
N LEU A 97 -2.99 8.57 2.89
CA LEU A 97 -2.66 7.96 4.20
C LEU A 97 -2.93 8.86 5.40
N GLN A 98 -3.73 9.90 5.19
CA GLN A 98 -4.17 10.74 6.29
C GLN A 98 -5.26 10.02 7.06
N THR A 99 -5.12 10.06 8.39
CA THR A 99 -6.11 9.54 9.32
C THR A 99 -7.07 10.63 9.75
N ASP A 100 -8.36 10.32 9.84
CA ASP A 100 -9.40 11.23 10.32
C ASP A 100 -10.25 10.57 11.40
N GLY A 101 -10.05 11.01 12.65
CA GLY A 101 -10.85 10.58 13.78
C GLY A 101 -10.69 9.11 14.16
N ILE A 102 -11.05 8.81 15.41
CA ILE A 102 -11.10 7.44 15.92
C ILE A 102 -12.48 6.89 15.60
N ILE A 103 -12.54 5.71 15.00
CA ILE A 103 -13.79 5.03 14.62
C ILE A 103 -14.04 3.75 15.42
N GLY A 104 -13.06 3.28 16.18
CA GLY A 104 -13.23 2.10 17.01
C GLY A 104 -11.94 1.61 17.67
N ARG A 105 -12.03 0.42 18.25
CA ARG A 105 -10.89 -0.34 18.78
C ARG A 105 -11.05 -1.81 18.40
N THR A 106 -9.92 -2.49 18.23
CA THR A 106 -9.78 -3.93 18.05
C THR A 106 -8.71 -4.44 19.02
N ASP A 107 -8.51 -5.77 19.04
CA ASP A 107 -7.40 -6.37 19.76
C ASP A 107 -6.06 -5.88 19.19
N SER A 108 -5.05 -5.77 20.06
CA SER A 108 -3.72 -5.29 19.69
C SER A 108 -3.17 -6.06 18.48
N PRO A 109 -2.71 -5.36 17.41
CA PRO A 109 -2.21 -6.02 16.22
C PRO A 109 -1.03 -6.94 16.50
N ILE A 110 -0.95 -8.04 15.74
CA ILE A 110 0.10 -9.05 15.89
C ILE A 110 1.51 -8.44 15.81
N SER A 111 1.69 -7.42 14.98
CA SER A 111 2.99 -6.81 14.67
C SER A 111 3.35 -5.58 15.51
N GLY A 112 2.51 -5.15 16.47
CA GLY A 112 2.78 -4.03 17.39
C GLY A 112 3.01 -2.64 16.76
N GLY A 113 3.13 -2.55 15.44
CA GLY A 113 3.24 -1.32 14.66
C GLY A 113 1.88 -0.77 14.23
N SER A 114 1.89 0.36 13.52
CA SER A 114 0.69 0.89 12.86
C SER A 114 0.57 0.33 11.45
N HIS A 115 -0.64 -0.06 11.07
CA HIS A 115 -0.93 -0.72 9.82
C HIS A 115 -2.04 0.00 9.09
N PHE A 116 -1.81 0.32 7.82
CA PHE A 116 -2.85 0.81 6.92
C PHE A 116 -3.43 -0.37 6.14
N GLY A 117 -4.75 -0.44 6.06
CA GLY A 117 -5.39 -1.66 5.61
C GLY A 117 -6.87 -1.54 5.38
N TRP A 118 -7.49 -2.68 5.15
CA TRP A 118 -8.93 -2.81 4.99
C TRP A 118 -9.56 -3.39 6.25
N GLU A 119 -10.55 -2.69 6.80
CA GLU A 119 -11.56 -3.27 7.68
C GLU A 119 -12.57 -3.97 6.78
N ILE A 120 -12.63 -5.30 6.87
CA ILE A 120 -13.56 -6.15 6.14
C ILE A 120 -14.61 -6.65 7.12
N THR A 121 -15.89 -6.33 6.88
CA THR A 121 -17.00 -6.84 7.69
C THR A 121 -17.76 -7.92 6.94
N THR A 122 -17.94 -9.08 7.56
CA THR A 122 -18.80 -10.16 7.07
C THR A 122 -19.35 -10.98 8.24
N ASN A 123 -20.61 -11.42 8.15
CA ASN A 123 -21.27 -12.24 9.19
C ASN A 123 -21.07 -11.71 10.63
N ASN A 124 -21.20 -10.39 10.82
CA ASN A 124 -21.00 -9.69 12.11
C ASN A 124 -19.56 -9.71 12.68
N SER A 125 -18.61 -10.31 11.98
CA SER A 125 -17.19 -10.24 12.31
C SER A 125 -16.49 -9.17 11.47
N LYS A 126 -15.50 -8.53 12.09
CA LYS A 126 -14.60 -7.57 11.44
C LYS A 126 -13.20 -8.15 11.37
N TYR A 127 -12.57 -8.04 10.22
CA TYR A 127 -11.21 -8.49 9.97
C TYR A 127 -10.39 -7.31 9.46
N TYR A 128 -9.19 -7.16 9.97
CA TYR A 128 -8.28 -6.09 9.58
C TYR A 128 -7.15 -6.70 8.76
N VAL A 129 -7.05 -6.32 7.49
CA VAL A 129 -6.05 -6.84 6.55
C VAL A 129 -5.08 -5.72 6.18
N ASP A 130 -3.79 -5.93 6.43
CA ASP A 130 -2.75 -4.96 6.07
C ASP A 130 -2.65 -4.81 4.55
N SER A 131 -2.74 -3.57 4.06
CA SER A 131 -2.82 -3.28 2.62
C SER A 131 -1.51 -3.51 1.87
N THR A 132 -0.39 -3.71 2.56
CA THR A 132 0.92 -3.93 1.93
C THR A 132 1.31 -5.41 1.92
N SER A 133 1.04 -6.11 3.02
CA SER A 133 1.45 -7.51 3.22
C SER A 133 0.34 -8.52 2.95
N GLY A 134 -0.93 -8.10 2.98
CA GLY A 134 -2.07 -9.01 2.89
C GLY A 134 -2.27 -9.88 4.11
N GLN A 135 -1.58 -9.61 5.22
CA GLN A 135 -1.75 -10.35 6.45
C GLN A 135 -2.95 -9.82 7.24
N ILE A 136 -3.69 -10.75 7.87
CA ILE A 136 -4.71 -10.40 8.86
C ILE A 136 -3.98 -9.95 10.13
N ILE A 137 -4.07 -8.66 10.46
CA ILE A 137 -3.36 -8.05 11.60
C ILE A 137 -4.16 -8.11 12.90
N SER A 138 -5.48 -8.16 12.81
CA SER A 138 -6.39 -8.23 13.95
C SER A 138 -7.76 -8.74 13.51
N ILE A 139 -8.50 -9.36 14.42
CA ILE A 139 -9.85 -9.87 14.21
C ILE A 139 -10.70 -9.37 15.37
N SER A 140 -11.79 -8.68 15.06
CA SER A 140 -12.78 -8.26 16.06
C SER A 140 -14.09 -8.99 15.79
N ASN A 141 -14.42 -9.95 16.65
CA ASN A 141 -15.76 -10.53 16.66
C ASN A 141 -16.70 -9.53 17.34
N SER A 142 -17.69 -9.01 16.61
CA SER A 142 -18.78 -8.27 17.24
C SER A 142 -19.65 -9.28 17.98
N SER A 143 -19.21 -9.69 19.17
CA SER A 143 -20.13 -10.21 20.17
C SER A 143 -21.10 -9.06 20.42
N ILE A 144 -22.37 -9.23 20.06
CA ILE A 144 -23.39 -8.23 20.37
C ILE A 144 -23.33 -8.02 21.88
N VAL A 145 -22.72 -6.92 22.33
CA VAL A 145 -22.87 -6.44 23.70
C VAL A 145 -24.28 -5.87 23.75
N THR A 146 -25.25 -6.72 24.03
CA THR A 146 -26.55 -6.27 24.51
C THR A 146 -26.30 -5.67 25.89
N SER A 147 -26.13 -4.35 25.94
CA SER A 147 -26.35 -3.53 27.12
C SER A 147 -27.84 -3.45 27.43
#